data_AF-A0A0U0QFA4-F1
#
_entry.id   AF-A0A0U0QFA4-F1
#
_cell.length_a   1.000
_cell.length_b   1.000
_cell.length_c   1.000
_cell.angle_alpha   90.00
_cell.angle_beta   90.00
_cell.angle_gamma   90.00
#
_symmetry.space_group_name_H-M   'P 1'
#
loop_
_entity.id
_entity.type
_entity.pdbx_description
1 polymer ?
#
loop_
_entity_poly.entity_id
_entity_poly.type
_entity_poly.pdbx_seq_one_letter_code
_entity_poly.pdbx_strand_id
1 'polypeptide(L)'
;MWLAEYPQPRPPRETWESNPLYRQLDAQFTQHHAENPGYTGLHFMAAYELEECWQLLRQSLHSVSYEALAHVPSYADWLSRQDWTPSYCRHRRNLQLIGLNDAEKRWVLKNPSHLFALDALMATYPDALVVQTHRPVETIMASMCSLAQHTTEGWSTKFVGAQIGADAMDTWSRGLERFNAARAKYDSAQFYDVDYHDLIADPLGTVADIYRHFGLTLSDEARQAMTTVHAESQSGARAPKHSYSLADYGLTVEMVKERFAGL
;
A
#
# COMPACT_ATOMS: atom_id res chain seq x y z
N MET A 1 -10.82 -0.52 -6.35
CA MET A 1 -10.19 -1.66 -7.01
C MET A 1 -10.65 -1.78 -8.46
N TRP A 2 -11.96 -1.87 -8.73
CA TRP A 2 -12.46 -2.12 -10.09
C TRP A 2 -12.03 -1.07 -11.13
N LEU A 3 -11.91 0.21 -10.74
CA LEU A 3 -11.41 1.29 -11.61
C LEU A 3 -9.89 1.25 -11.82
N ALA A 4 -9.14 0.53 -10.98
CA ALA A 4 -7.72 0.29 -11.20
C ALA A 4 -7.50 -0.87 -12.19
N GLU A 5 -8.36 -1.89 -12.13
CA GLU A 5 -8.41 -2.98 -13.12
C GLU A 5 -8.95 -2.51 -14.47
N TYR A 6 -9.97 -1.65 -14.48
CA TYR A 6 -10.57 -1.07 -15.69
C TYR A 6 -10.64 0.46 -15.60
N PRO A 7 -9.54 1.18 -15.91
CA PRO A 7 -9.49 2.65 -15.83
C PRO A 7 -10.51 3.34 -16.74
N GLN A 8 -11.41 4.08 -16.11
CA GLN A 8 -12.44 4.90 -16.74
C GLN A 8 -12.89 5.99 -15.75
N PRO A 9 -13.59 7.06 -16.20
CA PRO A 9 -14.25 8.00 -15.29
C PRO A 9 -15.14 7.27 -14.29
N ARG A 10 -14.97 7.57 -13.00
CA ARG A 10 -15.79 6.97 -11.94
C ARG A 10 -17.26 7.28 -12.21
N PRO A 11 -18.13 6.28 -12.43
CA PRO A 11 -19.56 6.52 -12.50
C PRO A 11 -20.12 6.80 -11.10
N PRO A 12 -21.29 7.47 -10.98
CA PRO A 12 -21.93 7.71 -9.69
C PRO A 12 -22.09 6.42 -8.88
N ARG A 13 -21.89 6.50 -7.57
CA ARG A 13 -21.78 5.31 -6.69
C ARG A 13 -23.04 4.44 -6.72
N GLU A 14 -24.21 5.05 -6.87
CA GLU A 14 -25.52 4.42 -6.95
C GLU A 14 -25.73 3.60 -8.23
N THR A 15 -24.93 3.83 -9.28
CA THR A 15 -25.06 3.09 -10.55
C THR A 15 -24.14 1.87 -10.63
N TRP A 16 -23.31 1.61 -9.61
CA TRP A 16 -22.32 0.52 -9.69
C TRP A 16 -22.97 -0.85 -9.80
N GLU A 17 -24.00 -1.13 -9.00
CA GLU A 17 -24.70 -2.42 -8.99
C GLU A 17 -25.43 -2.75 -10.30
N SER A 18 -25.65 -1.74 -11.16
CA SER A 18 -26.21 -1.88 -12.51
C SER A 18 -25.19 -1.68 -13.62
N ASN A 19 -23.95 -1.28 -13.31
CA ASN A 19 -22.88 -1.11 -14.28
C ASN A 19 -22.34 -2.50 -14.71
N PRO A 20 -22.33 -2.83 -16.02
CA PRO A 20 -21.91 -4.15 -16.48
C PRO A 20 -20.47 -4.50 -16.11
N LEU A 21 -19.54 -3.54 -16.18
CA LEU A 21 -18.12 -3.76 -15.88
C LEU A 21 -17.89 -3.97 -14.38
N TYR A 22 -18.56 -3.18 -13.54
CA TYR A 22 -18.52 -3.37 -12.09
C TYR A 22 -19.05 -4.76 -11.71
N ARG A 23 -20.25 -5.13 -12.18
CA ARG A 23 -20.86 -6.44 -11.88
C ARG A 23 -19.99 -7.60 -12.32
N GLN A 24 -19.36 -7.49 -13.49
CA GLN A 24 -18.46 -8.53 -13.99
C GLN A 24 -17.25 -8.71 -13.06
N LEU A 25 -16.59 -7.62 -12.68
CA LEU A 25 -15.44 -7.67 -11.78
C LEU A 25 -15.86 -8.15 -10.39
N ASP A 26 -16.93 -7.61 -9.83
CA ASP A 26 -17.46 -8.01 -8.52
C ASP A 26 -17.79 -9.50 -8.43
N ALA A 27 -18.37 -10.06 -9.50
CA ALA A 27 -18.61 -11.51 -9.61
C ALA A 27 -17.29 -12.30 -9.61
N GLN A 28 -16.25 -11.83 -10.30
CA GLN A 28 -14.93 -12.47 -10.31
C GLN A 28 -14.27 -12.46 -8.93
N PHE A 29 -14.31 -11.34 -8.20
CA PHE A 29 -13.76 -11.25 -6.84
C PHE A 29 -14.53 -12.12 -5.85
N THR A 30 -15.87 -12.13 -5.95
CA THR A 30 -16.73 -12.98 -5.13
C THR A 30 -16.44 -14.47 -5.38
N GLN A 31 -16.27 -14.86 -6.65
CA GLN A 31 -15.91 -16.23 -7.01
C GLN A 31 -14.53 -16.61 -6.46
N HIS A 32 -13.51 -15.77 -6.68
CA HIS A 32 -12.16 -16.02 -6.18
C HIS A 32 -12.13 -16.14 -4.65
N HIS A 33 -12.92 -15.32 -3.93
CA HIS A 33 -13.09 -15.41 -2.49
C HIS A 33 -13.64 -16.77 -2.05
N ALA A 34 -14.67 -17.26 -2.75
CA ALA A 34 -15.28 -18.55 -2.45
C ALA A 34 -14.32 -19.73 -2.73
N GLU A 35 -13.48 -19.63 -3.76
CA GLU A 35 -12.50 -20.64 -4.13
C GLU A 35 -11.26 -20.63 -3.21
N ASN A 36 -10.89 -19.47 -2.65
CA ASN A 36 -9.67 -19.27 -1.86
C ASN A 36 -9.96 -18.63 -0.48
N PRO A 37 -10.76 -19.27 0.39
CA PRO A 37 -11.14 -18.68 1.67
C PRO A 37 -9.95 -18.43 2.60
N GLY A 38 -8.87 -19.23 2.48
CA GLY A 38 -7.63 -19.05 3.23
C GLY A 38 -6.84 -17.80 2.82
N TYR A 39 -6.78 -17.50 1.51
CA TYR A 39 -6.12 -16.31 0.98
C TYR A 39 -6.85 -15.01 1.36
N THR A 40 -8.17 -15.10 1.57
CA THR A 40 -8.98 -13.94 1.93
C THR A 40 -8.70 -13.43 3.34
N GLY A 41 -8.23 -14.29 4.25
CA GLY A 41 -7.71 -13.85 5.54
C GLY A 41 -6.42 -13.02 5.43
N LEU A 42 -5.69 -13.14 4.31
CA LEU A 42 -4.41 -12.47 4.05
C LEU A 42 -4.56 -11.22 3.19
N HIS A 43 -5.41 -11.26 2.15
CA HIS A 43 -5.66 -10.13 1.26
C HIS A 43 -7.12 -10.15 0.77
N PHE A 44 -8.01 -9.48 1.52
CA PHE A 44 -9.39 -9.26 1.08
C PHE A 44 -9.40 -8.25 -0.07
N MET A 45 -10.09 -8.59 -1.16
CA MET A 45 -10.30 -7.71 -2.31
C MET A 45 -11.76 -7.79 -2.71
N ALA A 46 -12.48 -6.68 -2.56
CA ALA A 46 -13.79 -6.49 -3.17
C ALA A 46 -13.76 -5.36 -4.20
N ALA A 47 -14.60 -5.44 -5.24
CA ALA A 47 -14.61 -4.49 -6.35
C ALA A 47 -14.64 -3.02 -5.90
N TYR A 48 -15.41 -2.75 -4.84
CA TYR A 48 -15.60 -1.43 -4.27
C TYR A 48 -14.45 -0.92 -3.38
N GLU A 49 -13.53 -1.78 -2.93
CA GLU A 49 -12.49 -1.38 -1.98
C GLU A 49 -11.46 -0.44 -2.60
N LEU A 50 -10.81 0.35 -1.75
CA LEU A 50 -9.68 1.16 -2.18
C LEU A 50 -8.49 0.26 -2.48
N GLU A 51 -7.72 0.62 -3.50
CA GLU A 51 -6.55 -0.16 -3.93
C GLU A 51 -5.28 0.68 -3.94
N GLU A 52 -4.16 -0.03 -3.94
CA GLU A 52 -2.85 0.59 -3.96
C GLU A 52 -2.45 1.09 -5.34
N CYS A 53 -1.57 2.10 -5.38
CA CYS A 53 -1.13 2.73 -6.63
C CYS A 53 -0.35 1.79 -7.55
N TRP A 54 0.19 0.66 -7.07
CA TRP A 54 0.88 -0.31 -7.94
C TRP A 54 -0.04 -0.83 -9.06
N GLN A 55 -1.36 -0.88 -8.85
CA GLN A 55 -2.33 -1.27 -9.87
C GLN A 55 -2.34 -0.32 -11.09
N LEU A 56 -1.93 0.94 -10.90
CA LEU A 56 -1.76 1.92 -11.96
C LEU A 56 -0.29 1.98 -12.44
N LEU A 57 0.68 1.94 -11.51
CA LEU A 57 2.10 2.00 -11.82
C LEU A 57 2.60 0.77 -12.60
N ARG A 58 1.95 -0.39 -12.44
CA ARG A 58 2.22 -1.61 -13.23
C ARG A 58 2.09 -1.39 -14.74
N GLN A 59 1.28 -0.42 -15.18
CA GLN A 59 1.16 -0.07 -16.60
C GLN A 59 2.45 0.53 -17.20
N SER A 60 3.38 0.97 -16.35
CA SER A 60 4.70 1.46 -16.73
C SER A 60 5.82 0.46 -16.40
N LEU A 61 5.50 -0.72 -15.88
CA LEU A 61 6.47 -1.74 -15.45
C LEU A 61 7.49 -1.20 -14.43
N HIS A 62 7.10 -0.17 -13.66
CA HIS A 62 7.88 0.40 -12.55
C HIS A 62 7.10 0.17 -11.26
N SER A 63 7.41 -0.91 -10.55
CA SER A 63 6.75 -1.23 -9.29
C SER A 63 7.64 -2.11 -8.42
N VAL A 64 7.79 -1.74 -7.14
CA VAL A 64 8.46 -2.59 -6.14
C VAL A 64 7.62 -3.80 -5.76
N SER A 65 6.37 -3.90 -6.23
CA SER A 65 5.55 -5.10 -6.02
C SER A 65 6.17 -6.35 -6.68
N TYR A 66 6.91 -6.19 -7.78
CA TYR A 66 7.51 -7.33 -8.48
C TYR A 66 8.65 -7.97 -7.67
N GLU A 67 9.53 -7.16 -7.06
CA GLU A 67 10.63 -7.68 -6.20
C GLU A 67 10.12 -8.20 -4.85
N ALA A 68 8.92 -7.79 -4.42
CA ALA A 68 8.27 -8.32 -3.23
C ALA A 68 7.55 -9.67 -3.47
N LEU A 69 7.30 -10.05 -4.72
CA LEU A 69 6.55 -11.25 -5.10
C LEU A 69 7.35 -12.26 -5.95
N ALA A 70 8.60 -11.95 -6.27
CA ALA A 70 9.49 -12.83 -7.00
C ALA A 70 10.96 -12.48 -6.75
N HIS A 71 11.82 -13.49 -6.87
CA HIS A 71 13.27 -13.29 -6.82
C HIS A 71 13.75 -12.69 -8.16
N VAL A 72 13.71 -11.37 -8.28
CA VAL A 72 14.11 -10.62 -9.49
C VAL A 72 15.15 -9.53 -9.18
N PRO A 73 16.30 -9.87 -8.59
CA PRO A 73 17.29 -8.90 -8.13
C PRO A 73 17.80 -7.99 -9.26
N SER A 74 17.93 -8.51 -10.48
CA SER A 74 18.32 -7.69 -11.64
C SER A 74 17.29 -6.60 -11.99
N TYR A 75 16.00 -6.87 -11.79
CA TYR A 75 14.94 -5.88 -11.97
C TYR A 75 14.96 -4.86 -10.82
N ALA A 76 15.09 -5.31 -9.57
CA ALA A 76 15.16 -4.43 -8.41
C ALA A 76 16.35 -3.45 -8.49
N ASP A 77 17.54 -3.96 -8.83
CA ASP A 77 18.74 -3.15 -9.04
C ASP A 77 18.58 -2.16 -10.20
N TRP A 78 18.01 -2.61 -11.33
CA TRP A 78 17.68 -1.71 -12.43
C TRP A 78 16.71 -0.62 -11.98
N LEU A 79 15.61 -0.99 -11.31
CA LEU A 79 14.54 -0.08 -10.88
C LEU A 79 15.06 0.99 -9.91
N SER A 80 15.99 0.62 -9.03
CA SER A 80 16.63 1.53 -8.07
C SER A 80 17.41 2.67 -8.71
N ARG A 81 17.78 2.53 -9.99
CA ARG A 81 18.55 3.50 -10.78
C ARG A 81 17.67 4.31 -11.75
N GLN A 82 16.38 4.03 -11.83
CA GLN A 82 15.49 4.69 -12.78
C GLN A 82 14.91 6.00 -12.24
N ASP A 83 14.63 6.92 -13.17
CA ASP A 83 13.77 8.06 -12.90
C ASP A 83 12.30 7.61 -12.94
N TRP A 84 11.60 7.79 -11.81
CA TRP A 84 10.19 7.44 -11.66
C TRP A 84 9.23 8.53 -12.18
N THR A 85 9.73 9.72 -12.54
CA THR A 85 8.90 10.86 -12.97
C THR A 85 7.95 10.51 -14.10
N PRO A 86 8.36 9.80 -15.19
CA PRO A 86 7.43 9.40 -16.24
C PRO A 86 6.28 8.51 -15.74
N SER A 87 6.56 7.59 -14.81
CA SER A 87 5.56 6.70 -14.21
C SER A 87 4.57 7.46 -13.35
N TYR A 88 5.03 8.42 -12.54
CA TYR A 88 4.15 9.27 -11.74
C TYR A 88 3.33 10.24 -12.62
N CYS A 89 3.90 10.78 -13.70
CA CYS A 89 3.14 11.56 -14.68
C CYS A 89 2.00 10.74 -15.31
N ARG A 90 2.26 9.47 -15.66
CA ARG A 90 1.20 8.56 -16.13
C ARG A 90 0.18 8.28 -15.02
N HIS A 91 0.63 8.02 -13.81
CA HIS A 91 -0.23 7.83 -12.65
C HIS A 91 -1.17 9.03 -12.45
N ARG A 92 -0.68 10.27 -12.54
CA ARG A 92 -1.49 11.49 -12.49
C ARG A 92 -2.55 11.53 -13.59
N ARG A 93 -2.21 11.15 -14.83
CA ARG A 93 -3.18 11.06 -15.93
C ARG A 93 -4.26 10.01 -15.66
N ASN A 94 -3.92 8.88 -15.06
CA ASN A 94 -4.91 7.88 -14.63
C ASN A 94 -5.84 8.45 -13.55
N LEU A 95 -5.31 9.18 -12.56
CA LEU A 95 -6.15 9.84 -11.54
C LEU A 95 -7.07 10.91 -12.15
N GLN A 96 -6.57 11.68 -13.12
CA GLN A 96 -7.39 12.66 -13.83
C GLN A 96 -8.52 11.99 -14.62
N LEU A 97 -8.25 10.85 -15.27
CA LEU A 97 -9.27 10.06 -15.96
C LEU A 97 -10.31 9.53 -14.98
N ILE A 98 -9.86 8.84 -13.92
CA ILE A 98 -10.75 8.18 -12.95
C ILE A 98 -11.56 9.21 -12.16
N GLY A 99 -10.94 10.31 -11.78
CA GLY A 99 -11.54 11.39 -10.98
C GLY A 99 -12.25 12.45 -11.80
N LEU A 100 -12.47 12.23 -13.11
CA LEU A 100 -13.08 13.22 -14.01
C LEU A 100 -14.41 13.77 -13.49
N ASN A 101 -15.22 12.92 -12.84
CA ASN A 101 -16.53 13.28 -12.29
C ASN A 101 -16.50 13.70 -10.81
N ASP A 102 -15.31 13.78 -10.21
CA ASP A 102 -15.09 14.07 -8.79
C ASP A 102 -13.96 15.09 -8.61
N ALA A 103 -13.87 16.06 -9.53
CA ALA A 103 -12.74 17.00 -9.62
C ALA A 103 -12.57 17.89 -8.37
N GLU A 104 -13.63 18.06 -7.58
CA GLU A 104 -13.65 18.79 -6.32
C GLU A 104 -13.14 17.97 -5.12
N LYS A 105 -13.00 16.65 -5.28
CA LYS A 105 -12.59 15.74 -4.19
C LYS A 105 -11.07 15.59 -4.14
N ARG A 106 -10.53 15.60 -2.92
CA ARG A 106 -9.12 15.29 -2.67
C ARG A 106 -8.86 13.81 -2.93
N TRP A 107 -7.80 13.51 -3.69
CA TRP A 107 -7.29 12.15 -3.82
C TRP A 107 -6.60 11.67 -2.54
N VAL A 108 -6.90 10.44 -2.14
CA VAL A 108 -6.18 9.72 -1.07
C VAL A 108 -5.58 8.47 -1.71
N LEU A 109 -4.28 8.28 -1.50
CA LEU A 109 -3.47 7.28 -2.21
C LEU A 109 -2.60 6.54 -1.20
N LYS A 110 -2.34 5.26 -1.44
CA LYS A 110 -1.44 4.45 -0.61
C LYS A 110 -0.68 3.48 -1.51
N ASN A 111 0.64 3.42 -1.36
CA ASN A 111 1.46 2.43 -2.05
C ASN A 111 2.89 2.40 -1.48
N PRO A 112 3.52 1.23 -1.33
CA PRO A 112 4.91 1.16 -0.87
C PRO A 112 5.93 1.85 -1.79
N SER A 113 5.68 1.93 -3.12
CA SER A 113 6.60 2.64 -4.05
C SER A 113 6.77 4.13 -3.72
N HIS A 114 5.89 4.73 -2.90
CA HIS A 114 6.04 6.12 -2.48
C HIS A 114 7.30 6.33 -1.63
N LEU A 115 7.79 5.29 -0.92
CA LEU A 115 9.06 5.34 -0.19
C LEU A 115 10.26 5.50 -1.12
N PHE A 116 10.23 4.82 -2.27
CA PHE A 116 11.35 4.74 -3.20
C PHE A 116 11.41 5.92 -4.17
N ALA A 117 10.26 6.54 -4.44
CA ALA A 117 10.09 7.48 -5.54
C ALA A 117 9.53 8.83 -5.07
N LEU A 118 9.85 9.24 -3.84
CA LEU A 118 9.37 10.50 -3.27
C LEU A 118 9.75 11.71 -4.15
N ASP A 119 10.96 11.74 -4.71
CA ASP A 119 11.37 12.85 -5.59
C ASP A 119 10.45 12.99 -6.82
N ALA A 120 10.09 11.87 -7.46
CA ALA A 120 9.17 11.83 -8.60
C ALA A 120 7.72 12.14 -8.20
N LEU A 121 7.30 11.69 -7.00
CA LEU A 121 6.01 12.02 -6.41
C LEU A 121 5.89 13.53 -6.25
N MET A 122 6.84 14.18 -5.57
CA MET A 122 6.82 15.62 -5.33
C MET A 122 7.00 16.43 -6.63
N ALA A 123 7.74 15.93 -7.61
CA ALA A 123 7.82 16.57 -8.93
C ALA A 123 6.46 16.57 -9.66
N THR A 124 5.67 15.51 -9.47
CA THR A 124 4.36 15.34 -10.13
C THR A 124 3.21 15.98 -9.35
N TYR A 125 3.32 15.99 -8.03
CA TYR A 125 2.37 16.51 -7.06
C TYR A 125 3.12 17.44 -6.07
N PRO A 126 3.47 18.67 -6.48
CA PRO A 126 4.27 19.57 -5.64
C PRO A 126 3.60 19.99 -4.34
N ASP A 127 2.29 19.77 -4.22
CA ASP A 127 1.42 20.07 -3.09
C ASP A 127 0.95 18.80 -2.35
N ALA A 128 1.63 17.67 -2.54
CA ALA A 128 1.27 16.42 -1.90
C ALA A 128 1.39 16.50 -0.37
N LEU A 129 0.40 15.94 0.32
CA LEU A 129 0.44 15.72 1.76
C LEU A 129 0.80 14.25 2.00
N VAL A 130 1.96 14.02 2.59
CA VAL A 130 2.57 12.69 2.71
C VAL A 130 2.44 12.21 4.16
N VAL A 131 1.81 11.05 4.35
CA VAL A 131 1.74 10.38 5.64
C VAL A 131 2.60 9.13 5.59
N GLN A 132 3.56 9.00 6.51
CA GLN A 132 4.36 7.78 6.69
C GLN A 132 3.91 7.07 7.96
N THR A 133 3.61 5.77 7.84
CA THR A 133 3.30 4.93 8.99
C THR A 133 4.56 4.23 9.48
N HIS A 134 4.75 4.20 10.80
CA HIS A 134 5.92 3.65 11.46
C HIS A 134 5.55 2.48 12.36
N ARG A 135 6.34 1.41 12.28
CA ARG A 135 6.27 0.26 13.18
C ARG A 135 7.64 -0.39 13.23
N PRO A 136 8.16 -0.79 14.41
CA PRO A 136 9.47 -1.44 14.50
C PRO A 136 9.53 -2.67 13.58
N VAL A 137 10.45 -2.66 12.62
CA VAL A 137 10.46 -3.59 11.48
C VAL A 137 10.67 -5.04 11.95
N GLU A 138 11.41 -5.25 13.04
CA GLU A 138 11.61 -6.56 13.65
C GLU A 138 10.32 -7.22 14.12
N THR A 139 9.26 -6.43 14.38
CA THR A 139 7.94 -6.94 14.79
C THR A 139 7.05 -7.35 13.62
N ILE A 140 7.40 -6.96 12.38
CA ILE A 140 6.58 -7.18 11.19
C ILE A 140 7.28 -7.89 10.04
N MET A 141 8.62 -7.95 10.02
CA MET A 141 9.36 -8.57 8.93
C MET A 141 8.93 -10.02 8.67
N ALA A 142 8.69 -10.81 9.74
CA ALA A 142 8.15 -12.17 9.60
C ALA A 142 6.75 -12.19 8.98
N SER A 143 5.89 -11.22 9.35
CA SER A 143 4.55 -11.08 8.74
C SER A 143 4.63 -10.72 7.27
N MET A 144 5.56 -9.84 6.88
CA MET A 144 5.75 -9.42 5.50
C MET A 144 6.24 -10.58 4.63
N CYS A 145 7.20 -11.36 5.14
CA CYS A 145 7.69 -12.56 4.47
C CYS A 145 6.61 -13.65 4.37
N SER A 146 5.80 -13.83 5.42
CA SER A 146 4.68 -14.77 5.42
C SER A 146 3.61 -14.40 4.41
N LEU A 147 3.27 -13.12 4.30
CA LEU A 147 2.36 -12.64 3.27
C LEU A 147 2.90 -12.95 1.87
N ALA A 148 4.17 -12.61 1.59
CA ALA A 148 4.80 -12.91 0.30
C ALA A 148 4.78 -14.42 0.00
N GLN A 149 5.20 -15.25 0.96
CA GLN A 149 5.24 -16.71 0.81
C GLN A 149 3.87 -17.29 0.46
N HIS A 150 2.81 -16.89 1.17
CA HIS A 150 1.46 -17.39 0.92
C HIS A 150 0.89 -16.86 -0.40
N THR A 151 1.19 -15.62 -0.78
CA THR A 151 0.77 -15.06 -2.07
C THR A 151 1.43 -15.78 -3.25
N THR A 152 2.68 -16.19 -3.12
CA THR A 152 3.48 -16.74 -4.23
C THR A 152 3.65 -18.26 -4.15
N GLU A 153 2.83 -18.94 -3.33
CA GLU A 153 2.94 -20.38 -3.12
C GLU A 153 2.78 -21.13 -4.45
N GLY A 154 3.74 -22.00 -4.76
CA GLY A 154 3.78 -22.77 -6.00
C GLY A 154 4.25 -22.02 -7.25
N TRP A 155 4.57 -20.73 -7.17
CA TRP A 155 5.00 -19.95 -8.34
C TRP A 155 6.50 -20.07 -8.63
N SER A 156 7.30 -20.38 -7.61
CA SER A 156 8.75 -20.43 -7.71
C SER A 156 9.35 -21.48 -6.77
N THR A 157 10.43 -22.12 -7.20
CA THR A 157 11.29 -22.94 -6.34
C THR A 157 12.46 -22.14 -5.76
N LYS A 158 12.64 -20.88 -6.17
CA LYS A 158 13.74 -20.00 -5.74
C LYS A 158 13.29 -18.96 -4.72
N PHE A 159 12.15 -18.32 -4.95
CA PHE A 159 11.60 -17.31 -4.03
C PHE A 159 10.81 -18.00 -2.90
N VAL A 160 11.54 -18.63 -1.98
CA VAL A 160 10.99 -19.37 -0.83
C VAL A 160 11.88 -19.19 0.41
N GLY A 161 11.29 -19.31 1.61
CA GLY A 161 12.01 -19.34 2.89
C GLY A 161 13.05 -18.23 3.03
N ALA A 162 14.32 -18.62 3.24
CA ALA A 162 15.42 -17.68 3.43
C ALA A 162 15.64 -16.69 2.27
N GLN A 163 15.29 -17.05 1.03
CA GLN A 163 15.41 -16.11 -0.09
C GLN A 163 14.39 -14.97 0.03
N ILE A 164 13.17 -15.26 0.47
CA ILE A 164 12.14 -14.23 0.74
C ILE A 164 12.66 -13.27 1.82
N GLY A 165 13.22 -13.81 2.90
CA GLY A 165 13.79 -12.99 3.98
C GLY A 165 14.93 -12.09 3.51
N ALA A 166 15.85 -12.62 2.71
CA ALA A 166 16.96 -11.84 2.15
C ALA A 166 16.48 -10.71 1.21
N ASP A 167 15.56 -11.03 0.30
CA ASP A 167 15.01 -10.06 -0.65
C ASP A 167 14.18 -8.99 0.08
N ALA A 168 13.38 -9.36 1.09
CA ALA A 168 12.61 -8.43 1.91
C ALA A 168 13.50 -7.48 2.72
N MET A 169 14.54 -8.00 3.38
CA MET A 169 15.52 -7.17 4.12
C MET A 169 16.15 -6.11 3.21
N ASP A 170 16.51 -6.48 1.98
CA ASP A 170 17.07 -5.56 1.01
C ASP A 170 16.07 -4.50 0.54
N THR A 171 14.90 -4.94 0.05
CA THR A 171 13.84 -4.07 -0.48
C THR A 171 13.43 -3.01 0.53
N TRP A 172 13.07 -3.41 1.74
CA TRP A 172 12.45 -2.48 2.69
C TRP A 172 13.45 -1.55 3.35
N SER A 173 14.70 -1.98 3.54
CA SER A 173 15.75 -1.07 4.04
C SER A 173 16.10 0.00 3.00
N ARG A 174 16.22 -0.38 1.72
CA ARG A 174 16.37 0.60 0.62
C ARG A 174 15.21 1.59 0.59
N GLY A 175 13.98 1.10 0.72
CA GLY A 175 12.78 1.96 0.70
C GLY A 175 12.83 3.06 1.76
N LEU A 176 13.07 2.68 3.02
CA LEU A 176 13.14 3.64 4.13
C LEU A 176 14.33 4.60 4.01
N GLU A 177 15.51 4.09 3.66
CA GLU A 177 16.71 4.93 3.46
C GLU A 177 16.47 5.98 2.36
N ARG A 178 15.92 5.55 1.21
CA ARG A 178 15.59 6.44 0.09
C ARG A 178 14.57 7.49 0.49
N PHE A 179 13.53 7.11 1.22
CA PHE A 179 12.51 8.05 1.68
C PHE A 179 13.10 9.10 2.60
N ASN A 180 13.86 8.69 3.63
CA ASN A 180 14.49 9.60 4.58
C ASN A 180 15.44 10.59 3.87
N ALA A 181 16.26 10.09 2.94
CA ALA A 181 17.17 10.92 2.16
C ALA A 181 16.46 11.92 1.23
N ALA A 182 15.36 11.51 0.58
CA ALA A 182 14.58 12.39 -0.30
C ALA A 182 13.77 13.42 0.50
N ARG A 183 13.11 13.00 1.59
CA ARG A 183 12.25 13.82 2.44
C ARG A 183 12.97 15.05 2.98
N ALA A 184 14.25 14.94 3.30
CA ALA A 184 15.07 16.04 3.82
C ALA A 184 15.18 17.26 2.88
N LYS A 185 14.81 17.12 1.59
CA LYS A 185 14.84 18.19 0.59
C LYS A 185 13.55 19.02 0.54
N TYR A 186 12.47 18.54 1.17
CA TYR A 186 11.12 19.07 1.03
C TYR A 186 10.65 19.75 2.31
N ASP A 187 9.62 20.59 2.20
CA ASP A 187 9.00 21.26 3.35
C ASP A 187 8.38 20.24 4.30
N SER A 188 8.84 20.22 5.55
CA SER A 188 8.34 19.34 6.60
C SER A 188 6.84 19.51 6.88
N ALA A 189 6.24 20.67 6.56
CA ALA A 189 4.80 20.89 6.72
C ALA A 189 3.94 20.01 5.80
N GLN A 190 4.54 19.37 4.78
CA GLN A 190 3.89 18.42 3.90
C GLN A 190 4.01 16.96 4.37
N PHE A 191 4.64 16.70 5.52
CA PHE A 191 4.88 15.35 6.02
C PHE A 191 4.35 15.13 7.44
N TYR A 192 3.64 14.03 7.64
CA TYR A 192 3.15 13.61 8.94
C TYR A 192 3.54 12.16 9.22
N ASP A 193 4.02 11.88 10.42
CA ASP A 193 4.42 10.55 10.87
C ASP A 193 3.35 9.97 11.79
N VAL A 194 2.92 8.74 11.52
CA VAL A 194 1.94 8.01 12.32
C VAL A 194 2.60 6.79 12.93
N ASP A 195 2.67 6.72 14.26
CA ASP A 195 3.08 5.49 14.94
C ASP A 195 1.93 4.47 14.93
N TYR A 196 2.26 3.20 14.65
CA TYR A 196 1.29 2.12 14.63
C TYR A 196 0.55 1.96 15.97
N HIS A 197 1.21 2.13 17.10
CA HIS A 197 0.61 1.96 18.42
C HIS A 197 -0.40 3.07 18.71
N ASP A 198 -0.08 4.31 18.35
CA ASP A 198 -1.00 5.45 18.47
C ASP A 198 -2.23 5.27 17.57
N LEU A 199 -2.01 4.82 16.33
CA LEU A 199 -3.09 4.54 15.38
C LEU A 199 -4.04 3.45 15.90
N ILE A 200 -3.51 2.37 16.48
CA ILE A 200 -4.34 1.29 17.04
C ILE A 200 -5.07 1.74 18.31
N ALA A 201 -4.44 2.58 19.14
CA ALA A 201 -5.02 3.06 20.39
C ALA A 201 -6.20 4.02 20.17
N ASP A 202 -6.07 4.97 19.23
CA ASP A 202 -7.14 5.90 18.86
C ASP A 202 -7.06 6.27 17.36
N PRO A 203 -7.70 5.47 16.48
CA PRO A 203 -7.67 5.74 15.04
C PRO A 203 -8.33 7.07 14.66
N LEU A 204 -9.42 7.44 15.34
CA LEU A 204 -10.19 8.65 15.03
C LEU A 204 -9.45 9.90 15.50
N GLY A 205 -8.80 9.84 16.67
CA GLY A 205 -7.90 10.88 17.15
C GLY A 205 -6.71 11.08 16.22
N THR A 206 -6.07 9.98 15.79
CA THR A 206 -4.96 10.02 14.83
C THR A 206 -5.35 10.70 13.52
N VAL A 207 -6.53 10.38 12.96
CA VAL A 207 -7.02 11.04 11.73
C VAL A 207 -7.32 12.51 11.99
N ALA A 208 -7.91 12.88 13.13
CA ALA A 208 -8.15 14.28 13.47
C ALA A 208 -6.84 15.08 13.55
N ASP A 209 -5.76 14.50 14.08
CA ASP A 209 -4.45 15.13 14.11
C ASP A 209 -3.80 15.29 12.73
N ILE A 210 -3.96 14.31 11.83
CA ILE A 210 -3.54 14.45 10.43
C ILE A 210 -4.24 15.65 9.77
N TYR A 211 -5.56 15.76 9.95
CA TYR A 211 -6.34 16.89 9.41
C TYR A 211 -5.85 18.22 9.99
N ARG A 212 -5.66 18.29 11.31
CA ARG A 212 -5.14 19.48 12.00
C ARG A 212 -3.76 19.89 11.49
N HIS A 213 -2.85 18.93 11.35
CA HIS A 213 -1.48 19.19 10.91
C HIS A 213 -1.44 19.80 9.51
N PHE A 214 -2.23 19.27 8.57
CA PHE A 214 -2.31 19.78 7.21
C PHE A 214 -3.30 20.95 7.02
N GLY A 215 -3.86 21.48 8.10
CA GLY A 215 -4.81 22.61 8.04
C GLY A 215 -6.13 22.27 7.30
N LEU A 216 -6.56 21.01 7.36
CA LEU A 216 -7.78 20.51 6.73
C LEU A 216 -8.95 20.51 7.72
N THR A 217 -10.14 20.88 7.23
CA THR A 217 -11.38 20.74 8.01
C THR A 217 -11.84 19.29 8.02
N LEU A 218 -11.93 18.69 9.22
CA LEU A 218 -12.59 17.40 9.42
C LEU A 218 -14.07 17.64 9.73
N SER A 219 -14.94 17.31 8.77
CA SER A 219 -16.37 17.50 8.94
C SER A 219 -17.03 16.38 9.73
N ASP A 220 -18.23 16.66 10.25
CA ASP A 220 -19.00 15.69 11.04
C ASP A 220 -19.40 14.47 10.19
N GLU A 221 -19.74 14.66 8.92
CA GLU A 221 -20.04 13.57 7.99
C GLU A 221 -18.83 12.67 7.72
N ALA A 222 -17.63 13.24 7.59
CA ALA A 222 -16.39 12.46 7.45
C ALA A 222 -16.11 11.66 8.74
N ARG A 223 -16.27 12.29 9.91
CA ARG A 223 -16.09 11.65 11.21
C ARG A 223 -17.07 10.48 11.41
N GLN A 224 -18.33 10.67 11.03
CA GLN A 224 -19.34 9.62 11.09
C GLN A 224 -19.00 8.45 10.16
N ALA A 225 -18.62 8.73 8.91
CA ALA A 225 -18.23 7.70 7.94
C ALA A 225 -17.03 6.87 8.44
N MET A 226 -16.00 7.52 8.97
CA MET A 226 -14.83 6.85 9.55
C MET A 226 -15.20 5.98 10.75
N THR A 227 -16.11 6.46 11.61
CA THR A 227 -16.58 5.72 12.79
C THR A 227 -17.31 4.44 12.38
N THR A 228 -18.20 4.52 11.38
CA THR A 228 -18.90 3.36 10.83
C THR A 228 -17.93 2.33 10.26
N VAL A 229 -17.01 2.76 9.38
CA VAL A 229 -16.01 1.86 8.78
C VAL A 229 -15.11 1.21 9.84
N HIS A 230 -14.72 1.97 10.87
CA HIS A 230 -13.91 1.41 11.95
C HIS A 230 -14.68 0.33 12.73
N ALA A 231 -15.93 0.60 13.12
CA ALA A 231 -16.77 -0.37 13.81
C ALA A 231 -16.99 -1.65 12.97
N GLU A 232 -17.25 -1.50 11.67
CA GLU A 232 -17.36 -2.63 10.73
C GLU A 232 -16.06 -3.43 10.66
N SER A 233 -14.90 -2.77 10.66
CA SER A 233 -13.59 -3.43 10.58
C SER A 233 -13.27 -4.32 11.80
N GLN A 234 -13.86 -4.01 12.95
CA GLN A 234 -13.73 -4.79 14.20
C GLN A 234 -14.64 -6.02 14.22
N SER A 235 -15.66 -6.06 13.35
CA SER A 235 -16.59 -7.17 13.23
C SER A 235 -16.23 -8.07 12.03
N GLY A 236 -15.95 -9.35 12.26
CA GLY A 236 -15.73 -10.31 11.19
C GLY A 236 -14.65 -11.36 11.48
N ALA A 237 -14.49 -12.31 10.57
CA ALA A 237 -13.57 -13.45 10.69
C ALA A 237 -12.09 -13.10 10.40
N ARG A 238 -11.65 -11.88 10.73
CA ARG A 238 -10.27 -11.40 10.54
C ARG A 238 -9.38 -11.82 11.72
N ALA A 239 -9.29 -13.13 11.96
CA ALA A 239 -8.32 -13.67 12.91
C ALA A 239 -7.07 -14.12 12.13
N PRO A 240 -5.85 -13.67 12.48
CA PRO A 240 -4.63 -14.26 11.95
C PRO A 240 -4.59 -15.73 12.37
N LYS A 241 -4.70 -16.65 11.41
CA LYS A 241 -4.70 -18.11 11.67
C LYS A 241 -3.31 -18.74 11.54
N HIS A 242 -2.28 -17.97 11.23
CA HIS A 242 -0.96 -18.50 10.92
C HIS A 242 0.10 -17.99 11.90
N SER A 243 0.81 -18.95 12.50
CA SER A 243 2.03 -18.69 13.26
C SER A 243 3.21 -18.68 12.29
N TYR A 244 3.99 -17.61 12.33
CA TYR A 244 5.23 -17.45 11.57
C TYR A 244 6.30 -16.87 12.48
N SER A 245 7.57 -17.11 12.13
CA SER A 245 8.73 -16.58 12.84
C SER A 245 9.76 -16.03 11.87
N LEU A 246 10.67 -15.17 12.37
CA LEU A 246 11.81 -14.70 11.58
C LEU A 246 12.71 -15.86 11.10
N ALA A 247 12.80 -16.94 11.89
CA ALA A 247 13.64 -18.09 11.59
C ALA A 247 13.16 -18.86 10.35
N ASP A 248 11.85 -18.88 10.07
CA ASP A 248 11.28 -19.49 8.85
C ASP A 248 11.82 -18.85 7.56
N TYR A 249 12.29 -17.60 7.67
CA TYR A 249 12.85 -16.80 6.59
C TYR A 249 14.36 -16.57 6.74
N GLY A 250 15.04 -17.36 7.58
CA GLY A 250 16.49 -17.26 7.76
C GLY A 250 16.95 -15.95 8.42
N LEU A 251 16.09 -15.30 9.20
CA LEU A 251 16.37 -14.04 9.87
C LEU A 251 16.40 -14.21 11.40
N THR A 252 17.14 -13.33 12.07
CA THR A 252 17.05 -13.12 13.52
C THR A 252 16.59 -11.70 13.84
N VAL A 253 16.11 -11.48 15.07
CA VAL A 253 15.70 -10.14 15.53
C VAL A 253 16.88 -9.17 15.51
N GLU A 254 18.09 -9.64 15.81
CA GLU A 254 19.33 -8.84 15.79
C GLU A 254 19.67 -8.39 14.37
N MET A 255 19.59 -9.31 13.38
CA MET A 255 19.83 -8.96 11.98
C MET A 255 18.88 -7.88 11.49
N VAL A 256 17.58 -7.99 11.83
CA VAL A 256 16.57 -7.00 11.44
C VAL A 256 16.82 -5.67 12.15
N LYS A 257 17.04 -5.66 13.46
CA LYS A 257 17.35 -4.42 14.19
C LYS A 257 18.59 -3.73 13.67
N GLU A 258 19.65 -4.48 13.35
CA GLU A 258 20.88 -3.93 12.80
C GLU A 258 20.65 -3.31 11.42
N ARG A 259 19.96 -4.01 10.52
CA ARG A 259 19.71 -3.52 9.16
C ARG A 259 18.80 -2.29 9.10
N PHE A 260 17.89 -2.15 10.06
CA PHE A 260 16.91 -1.08 10.13
C PHE A 260 17.23 -0.02 11.20
N ALA A 261 18.43 -0.04 11.78
CA ALA A 261 18.83 0.93 12.78
C ALA A 261 18.84 2.36 12.21
N GLY A 262 17.99 3.23 12.74
CA GLY A 262 17.89 4.64 12.33
C GLY A 262 17.19 4.87 10.99
N LEU A 263 16.51 3.86 10.46
CA LEU A 263 15.65 3.96 9.28
C LEU A 263 14.18 4.24 9.65
#